data_AF-A0A848YCE9-F1
#
_entry.id   AF-A0A848YCE9-F1
#
_cell.length_a   1.000
_cell.length_b   1.000
_cell.length_c   1.000
_cell.angle_alpha   90.00
_cell.angle_beta   90.00
_cell.angle_gamma   90.00
#
_symmetry.space_group_name_H-M   'P 1'
#
loop_
_entity.id
_entity.type
_entity.pdbx_description
1 polymer ?
#
loop_
_entity_poly.entity_id
_entity_poly.type
_entity_poly.pdbx_seq_one_letter_code
_entity_poly.pdbx_strand_id
1 'polypeptide(L)'
;MPKRSGKPDMQWDKFLKRYVWNEHTTPYFTPVDKLNRGQANSEILFYCLLHGVLFCVITLAALRGGPDGRSLGMAYYSFSVVIASVLFGMLKNYHAALYMSATPLAGLLYVFFFRLGSETAAIDTFVVTGFLILLMRYSFRIVAVARGYPDFPPAPPPEPPSYMNLK
;
A
#
# COMPACT_ATOMS: atom_id res chain seq x y z
N MET A 1 43.63 25.92 15.30
CA MET A 1 42.69 25.79 14.17
C MET A 1 41.64 24.75 14.51
N PRO A 2 40.33 25.10 14.56
CA PRO A 2 39.29 24.15 14.94
C PRO A 2 38.97 23.19 13.77
N LYS A 3 38.83 21.90 14.07
CA LYS A 3 38.42 20.87 13.11
C LYS A 3 37.03 21.21 12.57
N ARG A 4 36.91 21.39 11.25
CA ARG A 4 35.62 21.55 10.56
C ARG A 4 34.76 20.31 10.85
N SER A 5 33.61 20.58 11.48
CA SER A 5 32.45 19.71 11.61
C SER A 5 32.23 18.90 10.33
N GLY A 6 32.26 17.57 10.44
CA GLY A 6 31.91 16.67 9.37
C GLY A 6 30.47 16.91 8.95
N LYS A 7 30.25 17.10 7.65
CA LYS A 7 28.91 17.21 7.08
C LYS A 7 28.08 15.97 7.48
N PRO A 8 26.75 16.11 7.69
CA PRO A 8 25.84 15.00 7.98
C PRO A 8 25.55 14.20 6.71
N ASP A 9 26.62 13.77 6.04
CA ASP A 9 26.55 12.92 4.88
C ASP A 9 26.47 11.49 5.43
N MET A 10 25.49 10.69 5.00
CA MET A 10 25.45 9.23 5.22
C MET A 10 24.79 8.69 6.51
N GLN A 11 23.75 9.34 7.04
CA GLN A 11 22.79 8.67 7.94
C GLN A 11 21.47 8.32 7.26
N TRP A 12 20.98 9.13 6.32
CA TRP A 12 19.73 8.87 5.58
C TRP A 12 19.72 7.53 4.84
N ASP A 13 20.80 7.19 4.13
CA ASP A 13 20.88 5.91 3.41
C ASP A 13 20.84 4.71 4.36
N LYS A 14 21.47 4.82 5.52
CA LYS A 14 21.43 3.77 6.55
C LYS A 14 20.05 3.67 7.18
N PHE A 15 19.38 4.79 7.43
CA PHE A 15 18.00 4.80 7.93
C PHE A 15 17.02 4.24 6.90
N LEU A 16 17.09 4.67 5.64
CA LEU A 16 16.26 4.14 4.56
C LEU A 16 16.52 2.65 4.36
N LYS A 17 17.78 2.20 4.32
CA LYS A 17 18.10 0.77 4.19
C LYS A 17 17.64 -0.04 5.40
N ARG A 18 17.72 0.52 6.61
CA ARG A 18 17.22 -0.13 7.83
C ARG A 18 15.70 -0.18 7.91
N TYR A 19 14.97 0.77 7.33
CA TYR A 19 13.50 0.81 7.38
C TYR A 19 12.83 0.16 6.17
N VAL A 20 13.31 0.48 4.96
CA VAL A 20 12.78 -0.04 3.68
C VAL A 20 13.21 -1.49 3.45
N TRP A 21 14.39 -1.88 3.94
CA TRP A 21 14.98 -3.21 3.71
C TRP A 21 14.94 -4.13 4.92
N ASN A 22 14.12 -3.83 5.93
CA ASN A 22 13.94 -4.74 7.05
C ASN A 22 13.01 -5.88 6.63
N GLU A 23 13.58 -7.06 6.35
CA GLU A 23 12.81 -8.23 5.92
C GLU A 23 11.68 -8.58 6.90
N HIS A 24 11.81 -8.26 8.19
CA HIS A 24 10.74 -8.45 9.18
C HIS A 24 9.55 -7.48 9.03
N THR A 25 9.77 -6.27 8.50
CA THR A 25 8.77 -5.20 8.46
C THR A 25 8.29 -4.90 7.02
N THR A 26 9.12 -5.14 6.00
CA THR A 26 8.88 -4.79 4.59
C THR A 26 9.16 -5.96 3.63
N PRO A 27 8.42 -7.09 3.72
CA PRO A 27 8.66 -8.32 2.96
C PRO A 27 8.15 -8.26 1.50
N TYR A 28 8.31 -7.14 0.80
CA TYR A 28 7.71 -6.93 -0.54
C TYR A 28 8.28 -7.84 -1.64
N PHE A 29 9.52 -8.32 -1.45
CA PHE A 29 10.20 -9.23 -2.39
C PHE A 29 10.13 -10.70 -1.96
N THR A 30 9.63 -10.98 -0.76
CA THR A 30 9.45 -12.35 -0.27
C THR A 30 8.26 -13.00 -0.97
N PRO A 31 8.38 -14.24 -1.47
CA PRO A 31 7.25 -15.00 -1.99
C PRO A 31 6.18 -15.20 -0.91
N VAL A 32 4.91 -15.24 -1.32
CA VAL A 32 3.78 -15.37 -0.39
C VAL A 32 3.90 -16.63 0.48
N ASP A 33 4.40 -17.73 -0.10
CA ASP A 33 4.54 -19.02 0.57
C ASP A 33 5.60 -19.05 1.68
N LYS A 34 6.47 -18.03 1.74
CA LYS A 34 7.54 -17.90 2.74
C LYS A 34 7.26 -16.79 3.75
N LEU A 35 6.06 -16.19 3.72
CA LEU A 35 5.69 -15.13 4.64
C LEU A 35 5.42 -15.69 6.04
N ASN A 36 5.92 -14.96 7.03
CA ASN A 36 5.54 -15.11 8.41
C ASN A 36 4.28 -14.24 8.71
N ARG A 37 3.46 -14.62 9.69
CA ARG A 37 2.28 -13.86 10.13
C ARG A 37 2.60 -12.40 10.48
N GLY A 38 3.77 -12.12 11.09
CA GLY A 38 4.19 -10.74 11.39
C GLY A 38 4.45 -9.90 10.13
N GLN A 39 5.11 -10.49 9.15
CA GLN A 39 5.40 -9.93 7.84
C GLN A 39 4.11 -9.71 7.01
N ALA A 40 3.20 -10.68 7.02
CA ALA A 40 1.90 -10.56 6.37
C ALA A 40 1.07 -9.42 6.96
N ASN A 41 1.13 -9.22 8.29
CA ASN A 41 0.43 -8.12 8.95
C ASN A 41 0.95 -6.75 8.55
N SER A 42 2.27 -6.56 8.47
CA SER A 42 2.84 -5.28 8.04
C SER A 42 2.54 -4.99 6.57
N GLU A 43 2.57 -6.02 5.72
CA GLU A 43 2.24 -5.89 4.29
C GLU A 43 0.77 -5.50 4.08
N ILE A 44 -0.17 -6.18 4.77
CA ILE A 44 -1.59 -5.84 4.75
C ILE A 44 -1.82 -4.42 5.27
N LEU A 45 -1.21 -4.06 6.39
CA LEU A 45 -1.36 -2.73 6.99
C LEU A 45 -0.87 -1.62 6.05
N PHE A 46 0.30 -1.81 5.44
CA PHE A 46 0.85 -0.85 4.48
C PHE A 46 -0.09 -0.68 3.28
N TYR A 47 -0.60 -1.78 2.73
CA TYR A 47 -1.54 -1.73 1.61
C TYR A 47 -2.85 -1.01 1.98
N CYS A 48 -3.41 -1.32 3.15
CA CYS A 48 -4.60 -0.64 3.68
C CYS A 48 -4.36 0.86 3.84
N LEU A 49 -3.22 1.26 4.40
CA LEU A 49 -2.89 2.67 4.59
C LEU A 49 -2.75 3.39 3.24
N LEU A 50 -2.02 2.79 2.29
CA LEU A 50 -1.86 3.34 0.95
C LEU A 50 -3.22 3.53 0.26
N HIS A 51 -4.06 2.49 0.24
CA HIS A 51 -5.40 2.57 -0.34
C HIS A 51 -6.30 3.57 0.40
N GLY A 52 -6.29 3.53 1.73
CA GLY A 52 -7.13 4.38 2.57
C GLY A 52 -6.81 5.86 2.35
N VAL A 53 -5.52 6.24 2.35
CA VAL A 53 -5.10 7.62 2.09
C VAL A 53 -5.45 8.03 0.66
N LEU A 54 -5.15 7.19 -0.35
CA LEU A 54 -5.45 7.50 -1.75
C LEU A 54 -6.95 7.74 -1.97
N PHE A 55 -7.80 6.83 -1.49
CA PHE A 55 -9.25 6.95 -1.65
C PHE A 55 -9.89 8.01 -0.76
N CYS A 56 -9.27 8.36 0.38
CA CYS A 56 -9.69 9.51 1.18
C CYS A 56 -9.47 10.81 0.39
N VAL A 57 -8.30 10.99 -0.24
CA VAL A 57 -8.02 12.14 -1.11
C VAL A 57 -8.99 12.19 -2.28
N ILE A 58 -9.27 11.06 -2.93
CA ILE A 58 -10.26 10.98 -4.03
C ILE A 58 -11.66 11.36 -3.55
N THR A 59 -12.08 10.91 -2.36
CA THR A 59 -13.39 11.24 -1.78
C THR A 59 -13.52 12.75 -1.56
N LEU A 60 -12.50 13.38 -0.96
CA LEU A 60 -12.48 14.81 -0.73
C LEU A 60 -12.46 15.60 -2.03
N ALA A 61 -11.69 15.16 -3.03
CA ALA A 61 -11.66 15.77 -4.35
C ALA A 61 -13.04 15.68 -5.04
N ALA A 62 -13.68 14.50 -4.98
CA ALA A 62 -15.00 14.27 -5.57
C ALA A 62 -16.10 15.11 -4.90
N LEU A 63 -16.02 15.32 -3.57
CA LEU A 63 -16.96 16.15 -2.81
C LEU A 63 -16.73 17.65 -3.01
N ARG A 64 -15.47 18.09 -3.09
CA ARG A 64 -15.13 19.49 -3.36
C ARG A 64 -15.59 19.92 -4.76
N GLY A 65 -15.53 19.00 -5.71
CA GLY A 65 -15.80 19.27 -7.12
C GLY A 65 -14.57 19.89 -7.79
N GLY A 66 -14.28 19.43 -9.00
CA GLY A 66 -13.20 19.93 -9.85
C GLY A 66 -13.75 20.65 -11.10
N PRO A 67 -12.93 20.77 -12.17
CA PRO A 67 -13.38 21.28 -13.46
C PRO A 67 -14.63 20.55 -14.00
N ASP A 68 -14.72 19.25 -13.73
CA ASP A 68 -15.84 18.38 -14.15
C ASP A 68 -17.04 18.41 -13.19
N GLY A 69 -17.03 19.27 -12.18
CA GLY A 69 -18.08 19.39 -11.17
C GLY A 69 -17.99 18.35 -10.05
N ARG A 70 -19.04 18.31 -9.22
CA ARG A 70 -19.14 17.42 -8.05
C ARG A 70 -19.76 16.08 -8.44
N SER A 71 -19.11 14.97 -8.13
CA SER A 71 -19.65 13.63 -8.38
C SER A 71 -19.92 12.89 -7.07
N LEU A 72 -21.19 12.85 -6.68
CA LEU A 72 -21.64 12.13 -5.48
C LEU A 72 -21.41 10.62 -5.59
N GLY A 73 -21.60 10.04 -6.78
CA GLY A 73 -21.38 8.61 -7.01
C GLY A 73 -19.94 8.20 -6.74
N MET A 74 -18.98 8.98 -7.27
CA MET A 74 -17.56 8.75 -7.01
C MET A 74 -17.21 8.91 -5.53
N ALA A 75 -17.75 9.92 -4.87
CA ALA A 75 -17.52 10.14 -3.44
C ALA A 75 -18.04 8.99 -2.56
N TYR A 76 -19.24 8.47 -2.83
CA TYR A 76 -19.79 7.34 -2.07
C TYR A 76 -18.99 6.06 -2.32
N TYR A 77 -18.63 5.80 -3.59
CA TYR A 77 -17.81 4.64 -3.91
C TYR A 77 -16.44 4.71 -3.24
N SER A 78 -15.72 5.83 -3.38
CA SER A 78 -14.40 6.00 -2.78
C SER A 78 -14.44 5.93 -1.26
N PHE A 79 -15.47 6.48 -0.62
CA PHE A 79 -15.67 6.37 0.83
C PHE A 79 -15.92 4.93 1.27
N SER A 80 -16.70 4.15 0.50
CA SER A 80 -16.90 2.73 0.79
C SER A 80 -15.59 1.92 0.73
N VAL A 81 -14.68 2.28 -0.19
CA VAL A 81 -13.35 1.67 -0.30
C VAL A 81 -12.48 2.03 0.91
N VAL A 82 -12.56 3.26 1.43
CA VAL A 82 -11.88 3.64 2.68
C VAL A 82 -12.36 2.78 3.84
N ILE A 83 -13.68 2.62 4.00
CA ILE A 83 -14.26 1.75 5.05
C ILE A 83 -13.77 0.31 4.87
N ALA A 84 -13.83 -0.22 3.65
CA ALA A 84 -13.36 -1.57 3.35
C ALA A 84 -11.87 -1.76 3.69
N SER A 85 -11.03 -0.75 3.44
CA SER A 85 -9.62 -0.76 3.79
C SER A 85 -9.39 -0.87 5.30
N VAL A 86 -10.12 -0.08 6.10
CA VAL A 86 -10.03 -0.14 7.57
C VAL A 86 -10.49 -1.51 8.07
N LEU A 87 -11.63 -2.01 7.58
CA LEU A 87 -12.14 -3.33 7.95
C LEU A 87 -11.17 -4.44 7.58
N PHE A 88 -10.53 -4.37 6.41
CA PHE A 88 -9.53 -5.35 6.00
C PHE A 88 -8.28 -5.30 6.90
N GLY A 89 -7.80 -4.11 7.28
CA GLY A 89 -6.65 -3.99 8.18
C GLY A 89 -6.91 -4.62 9.56
N MET A 90 -8.14 -4.45 10.08
CA MET A 90 -8.54 -5.00 11.37
C MET A 90 -8.81 -6.51 11.29
N LEU A 91 -9.73 -6.91 10.40
CA LEU A 91 -10.30 -8.26 10.37
C LEU A 91 -9.51 -9.23 9.48
N LYS A 92 -8.70 -8.72 8.54
CA LYS A 92 -7.91 -9.51 7.58
C LYS A 92 -8.76 -10.51 6.80
N ASN A 93 -10.02 -10.13 6.57
CA ASN A 93 -11.02 -10.97 5.92
C ASN A 93 -10.75 -11.04 4.41
N TYR A 94 -10.74 -12.26 3.85
CA TYR A 94 -10.60 -12.52 2.43
C TYR A 94 -11.62 -11.76 1.57
N HIS A 95 -12.88 -11.63 2.01
CA HIS A 95 -13.91 -10.93 1.24
C HIS A 95 -13.61 -9.42 1.11
N ALA A 96 -13.04 -8.81 2.15
CA ALA A 96 -12.65 -7.40 2.09
C ALA A 96 -11.43 -7.20 1.17
N ALA A 97 -10.51 -8.16 1.13
CA ALA A 97 -9.40 -8.17 0.16
C ALA A 97 -9.91 -8.23 -1.29
N LEU A 98 -10.89 -9.10 -1.57
CA LEU A 98 -11.51 -9.21 -2.89
C LEU A 98 -12.18 -7.89 -3.32
N TYR A 99 -12.96 -7.27 -2.42
CA TYR A 99 -13.60 -5.99 -2.72
C TYR A 99 -12.56 -4.92 -3.07
N MET A 100 -11.48 -4.81 -2.28
CA MET A 100 -10.40 -3.86 -2.57
C MET A 100 -9.63 -4.17 -3.85
N SER A 101 -9.55 -5.44 -4.27
CA SER A 101 -8.91 -5.81 -5.53
C SER A 101 -9.73 -5.42 -6.76
N ALA A 102 -11.06 -5.29 -6.61
CA ALA A 102 -11.92 -4.79 -7.68
C ALA A 102 -11.75 -3.28 -7.92
N THR A 103 -11.20 -2.55 -6.95
CA THR A 103 -11.01 -1.10 -7.01
C THR A 103 -10.09 -0.63 -8.15
N PRO A 104 -8.85 -1.14 -8.31
CA PRO A 104 -8.01 -0.77 -9.45
C PRO A 104 -8.61 -1.19 -10.80
N LEU A 105 -9.43 -2.26 -10.83
CA LEU A 105 -10.18 -2.65 -12.03
C LEU A 105 -11.25 -1.61 -12.39
N ALA A 106 -12.04 -1.17 -11.41
CA ALA A 106 -13.00 -0.09 -11.60
C ALA A 106 -12.31 1.20 -12.08
N GLY A 107 -11.13 1.52 -11.52
CA GLY A 107 -10.31 2.65 -11.97
C GLY A 107 -9.85 2.53 -13.43
N LEU A 108 -9.39 1.35 -13.85
CA LEU A 108 -8.99 1.12 -15.25
C LEU A 108 -10.19 1.24 -16.21
N LEU A 109 -11.34 0.66 -15.84
CA LEU A 109 -12.57 0.79 -16.63
C LEU A 109 -12.98 2.26 -16.74
N TYR A 110 -12.88 3.02 -15.65
CA TYR A 110 -13.17 4.45 -15.68
C TYR A 110 -12.27 5.20 -16.67
N VAL A 111 -10.96 4.99 -16.61
CA VAL A 111 -10.02 5.62 -17.56
C VAL A 111 -10.29 5.18 -19.00
N PHE A 112 -10.62 3.91 -19.22
CA PHE A 112 -10.90 3.36 -20.55
C PHE A 112 -12.18 3.93 -21.18
N PHE A 113 -13.27 4.03 -20.42
CA PHE A 113 -14.56 4.51 -20.94
C PHE A 113 -14.68 6.02 -20.97
N PHE A 114 -14.22 6.71 -19.92
CA PHE A 114 -14.46 8.15 -19.78
C PHE A 114 -13.33 9.01 -20.31
N ARG A 115 -12.12 8.45 -20.50
CA ARG A 115 -10.86 9.14 -20.84
C ARG A 115 -10.64 10.35 -19.93
N LEU A 116 -9.57 10.34 -19.13
CA LEU A 116 -9.19 11.51 -18.32
C LEU A 116 -9.21 12.74 -19.24
N GLY A 117 -9.97 13.78 -18.86
CA GLY A 117 -10.57 14.76 -19.78
C GLY A 117 -9.64 15.30 -20.87
N SER A 118 -10.20 15.83 -21.95
CA SER A 118 -9.46 16.24 -23.15
C SER A 118 -8.34 17.27 -22.92
N GLU A 119 -8.32 17.93 -21.76
CA GLU A 119 -7.25 18.86 -21.33
C GLU A 119 -6.09 18.20 -20.58
N THR A 120 -6.22 16.93 -20.16
CA THR A 120 -5.12 16.24 -19.47
C THR A 120 -4.04 15.81 -20.46
N ALA A 121 -2.78 16.04 -20.08
CA ALA A 121 -1.66 15.62 -20.91
C ALA A 121 -1.70 14.10 -21.10
N ALA A 122 -1.40 13.62 -22.31
CA ALA A 122 -1.37 12.18 -22.60
C ALA A 122 -0.46 11.42 -21.63
N ILE A 123 0.63 12.05 -21.20
CA ILE A 123 1.58 11.52 -20.21
C ILE A 123 0.89 11.23 -18.88
N ASP A 124 0.04 12.13 -18.38
CA ASP A 124 -0.66 11.94 -17.09
C ASP A 124 -1.59 10.72 -17.15
N THR A 125 -2.27 10.53 -18.28
CA THR A 125 -3.11 9.34 -18.50
C THR A 125 -2.29 8.05 -18.49
N PHE A 126 -1.11 8.03 -19.13
CA PHE A 126 -0.23 6.87 -19.09
C PHE A 126 0.32 6.60 -17.69
N VAL A 127 0.70 7.64 -16.94
CA VAL A 127 1.19 7.51 -15.57
C VAL A 127 0.11 6.94 -14.66
N VAL A 128 -1.12 7.47 -14.71
CA VAL A 128 -2.25 6.97 -13.91
C VAL A 128 -2.60 5.54 -14.31
N THR A 129 -2.64 5.23 -15.60
CA THR A 129 -2.93 3.88 -16.10
C THR A 129 -1.86 2.88 -15.64
N GLY A 130 -0.58 3.23 -15.77
CA GLY A 130 0.54 2.41 -15.31
C GLY A 130 0.49 2.18 -13.79
N PHE A 131 0.20 3.23 -13.02
CA PHE A 131 0.00 3.13 -11.59
C PHE A 131 -1.17 2.20 -11.22
N LEU A 132 -2.31 2.30 -11.91
CA LEU A 132 -3.47 1.42 -11.70
C LEU A 132 -3.17 -0.04 -12.04
N ILE A 133 -2.40 -0.32 -13.09
CA ILE A 133 -1.96 -1.67 -13.45
C ILE A 133 -1.04 -2.24 -12.36
N LEU A 134 -0.09 -1.44 -11.86
CA LEU A 134 0.78 -1.85 -10.75
C LEU A 134 -0.04 -2.12 -9.48
N LEU A 135 -1.00 -1.25 -9.17
CA LEU A 135 -1.90 -1.41 -8.04
C LEU A 135 -2.72 -2.71 -8.17
N MET A 136 -3.31 -2.95 -9.35
CA MET A 136 -4.04 -4.19 -9.67
C MET A 136 -3.17 -5.44 -9.44
N ARG A 137 -1.96 -5.45 -10.00
CA ARG A 137 -1.03 -6.58 -9.83
C ARG A 137 -0.75 -6.81 -8.34
N TYR A 138 -0.55 -5.74 -7.59
CA TYR A 138 -0.30 -5.83 -6.15
C TYR A 138 -1.54 -6.29 -5.37
N SER A 139 -2.75 -5.91 -5.80
CA SER A 139 -4.00 -6.37 -5.19
C SER A 139 -4.13 -7.89 -5.24
N PHE A 140 -3.75 -8.54 -6.34
CA PHE A 140 -3.75 -10.01 -6.42
C PHE A 140 -2.80 -10.66 -5.41
N ARG A 141 -1.63 -10.06 -5.17
CA ARG A 141 -0.72 -10.51 -4.12
C ARG A 141 -1.39 -10.40 -2.75
N ILE A 142 -2.04 -9.28 -2.45
CA ILE A 142 -2.74 -9.09 -1.17
C ILE A 142 -3.89 -10.08 -0.98
N VAL A 143 -4.64 -10.41 -2.04
CA VAL A 143 -5.67 -11.45 -2.00
C VAL A 143 -5.07 -12.82 -1.69
N ALA A 144 -3.91 -13.16 -2.27
CA ALA A 144 -3.19 -14.39 -1.96
C ALA A 144 -2.70 -14.42 -0.50
N VAL A 145 -2.15 -13.30 -0.01
CA VAL A 145 -1.73 -13.15 1.39
C VAL A 145 -2.93 -13.28 2.34
N ALA A 146 -4.07 -12.66 2.03
CA ALA A 146 -5.29 -12.76 2.83
C ALA A 146 -5.85 -14.18 2.88
N ARG A 147 -5.76 -14.91 1.76
CA ARG A 147 -6.21 -16.30 1.67
C ARG A 147 -5.33 -17.25 2.49
N GLY A 148 -4.00 -17.05 2.46
CA GLY A 148 -3.03 -17.85 3.23
C GLY A 148 -2.85 -17.40 4.68
N TYR A 149 -3.46 -16.28 5.08
CA TYR A 149 -3.28 -15.68 6.41
C TYR A 149 -3.55 -16.62 7.61
N PRO A 150 -4.58 -17.49 7.58
CA PRO A 150 -4.83 -18.43 8.68
C PRO A 150 -3.66 -19.37 8.95
N ASP A 151 -2.94 -19.76 7.90
CA ASP A 151 -1.93 -20.83 7.90
C ASP A 151 -0.49 -20.33 8.08
N PHE A 152 -0.27 -19.01 8.12
CA PHE A 152 1.09 -18.48 8.26
C PHE A 152 1.71 -18.83 9.61
N PRO A 153 3.01 -19.21 9.63
CA PRO A 153 3.71 -19.51 10.87
C PRO A 153 3.79 -18.26 11.76
N PRO A 154 3.78 -18.45 13.09
CA PRO A 154 4.01 -17.35 14.02
C PRO A 154 5.40 -16.75 13.86
N ALA A 155 5.57 -15.50 14.28
CA ALA A 155 6.83 -14.81 14.13
C ALA A 155 7.95 -15.43 14.98
N PRO A 156 9.17 -15.58 14.43
CA PRO A 156 10.28 -16.06 15.22
C PRO A 156 10.53 -15.10 16.39
N PRO A 157 10.84 -15.62 17.58
CA PRO A 157 11.12 -14.79 18.74
C PRO A 157 12.31 -13.86 18.43
N PRO A 158 12.33 -12.64 19.01
CA PRO A 158 13.45 -11.73 18.82
C PRO A 158 14.75 -12.41 19.26
N GLU A 159 15.78 -12.38 18.41
CA GLU A 159 17.09 -12.94 18.75
C GLU A 159 17.57 -12.34 20.08
N PRO A 160 18.09 -13.16 21.02
CA PRO A 160 18.58 -12.66 22.29
C PRO A 160 19.71 -11.67 22.03
N PRO A 161 19.73 -10.54 22.75
CA PRO A 161 20.71 -9.49 22.50
C PRO A 161 22.14 -10.04 22.69
N SER A 162 23.06 -9.60 21.82
CA SER A 162 24.38 -10.23 21.62
C SER A 162 25.25 -10.35 22.88
N TYR A 163 24.91 -9.66 23.97
CA TYR A 163 25.60 -9.78 25.26
C TYR A 163 25.25 -11.06 26.05
N MET A 164 24.22 -11.81 25.67
CA MET A 164 23.91 -13.12 26.28
C MET A 164 24.80 -14.26 25.79
N ASN A 165 25.56 -14.08 24.70
CA ASN A 165 26.46 -15.10 24.14
C ASN A 165 27.91 -15.02 24.66
N LEU A 166 28.15 -14.19 25.68
CA LEU A 166 29.42 -14.16 26.41
C LEU A 166 29.29 -15.09 27.63
N LYS A 167 29.48 -16.39 27.41
CA LYS A 167 29.77 -17.38 28.46
C LYS A 167 31.09 -18.07 28.15
#